data_AF-A0A843CWF5-F1
#
_entry.id   AF-A0A843CWF5-F1
#
_cell.length_a   1.000
_cell.length_b   1.000
_cell.length_c   1.000
_cell.angle_alpha   90.00
_cell.angle_beta   90.00
_cell.angle_gamma   90.00
#
_symmetry.space_group_name_H-M   'P 1'
#
loop_
_entity.id
_entity.type
_entity.pdbx_description
1 polymer ?
#
loop_
_entity_poly.entity_id
_entity_poly.type
_entity_poly.pdbx_seq_one_letter_code
_entity_poly.pdbx_strand_id
1 'polypeptide(L)'
;MKGNLTNVLTALLCLGVLSAALLSAGCTQSSTTQAKDATIPELKALNALAEDRLFSINWNAEHPGNIRSQLLASETDFKNIFDILSAKSPTSEYESYTIYTMRTIDCTYIDMIAAMMDLTNVLEQNNNAEYYAAMYDSTNWEVSIRNADDALVSARNNLYSAEYRLSGINTNMVPLDMQGEVTELKVRIDQMKIVMNNLAEEFATALS
;
A
#
# COMPACT_ATOMS: atom_id res chain seq x y z
N MET A 1 31.02 -4.12 -3.65
CA MET A 1 29.74 -3.57 -3.15
C MET A 1 28.57 -3.67 -4.16
N LYS A 2 28.72 -4.31 -5.34
CA LYS A 2 27.70 -4.35 -6.41
C LYS A 2 26.61 -5.43 -6.31
N GLY A 3 26.68 -6.37 -5.35
CA GLY A 3 25.87 -7.60 -5.40
C GLY A 3 24.89 -7.82 -4.24
N ASN A 4 24.87 -6.96 -3.21
CA ASN A 4 24.02 -7.17 -2.03
C ASN A 4 22.70 -6.39 -2.09
N LEU A 5 22.72 -5.11 -2.51
CA LEU A 5 21.49 -4.29 -2.56
C LEU A 5 20.43 -4.86 -3.51
N THR A 6 20.86 -5.39 -4.67
CA THR A 6 19.96 -5.98 -5.68
C THR A 6 19.29 -7.26 -5.20
N ASN A 7 19.91 -8.04 -4.31
CA ASN A 7 19.35 -9.32 -3.86
C ASN A 7 18.41 -9.16 -2.67
N VAL A 8 18.55 -8.12 -1.87
CA VAL A 8 17.74 -7.92 -0.65
C VAL A 8 16.42 -7.20 -0.97
N LEU A 9 16.44 -6.16 -1.81
CA LEU A 9 15.22 -5.49 -2.30
C LEU A 9 14.31 -6.48 -3.06
N THR A 10 14.93 -7.32 -3.90
CA THR A 10 14.25 -8.31 -4.75
C THR A 10 13.76 -9.52 -3.96
N ALA A 11 14.44 -9.94 -2.89
CA ALA A 11 14.01 -11.08 -2.07
C ALA A 11 12.92 -10.74 -1.04
N LEU A 12 12.91 -9.51 -0.50
CA LEU A 12 11.96 -9.09 0.54
C LEU A 12 10.59 -8.67 0.01
N LEU A 13 10.50 -8.13 -1.22
CA LEU A 13 9.22 -7.81 -1.88
C LEU A 13 8.52 -9.04 -2.50
N CYS A 14 9.18 -10.21 -2.54
CA CYS A 14 8.64 -11.44 -3.14
C CYS A 14 7.82 -12.33 -2.20
N LEU A 15 7.62 -11.97 -0.93
CA LEU A 15 6.96 -12.85 0.06
C LEU A 15 5.41 -12.85 0.03
N GLY A 16 4.82 -12.49 -1.11
CA GLY A 16 3.37 -12.51 -1.35
C GLY A 16 2.98 -13.20 -2.66
N VAL A 17 3.63 -14.31 -3.03
CA VAL A 17 3.18 -15.12 -4.17
C VAL A 17 2.49 -16.38 -3.67
N LEU A 18 1.17 -16.35 -3.57
CA LEU A 18 0.32 -17.54 -3.61
C LEU A 18 -1.12 -17.19 -4.08
N SER A 19 -1.36 -17.46 -5.37
CA SER A 19 -2.60 -18.03 -5.99
C SER A 19 -3.93 -17.29 -5.77
N ALA A 20 -4.79 -17.04 -6.76
CA ALA A 20 -5.12 -17.83 -7.95
C ALA A 20 -5.82 -16.97 -9.03
N ALA A 21 -5.62 -17.34 -10.29
CA ALA A 21 -6.38 -16.84 -11.43
C ALA A 21 -7.87 -17.22 -11.35
N LEU A 22 -8.73 -16.35 -11.94
CA LEU A 22 -10.14 -16.46 -12.40
C LEU A 22 -10.86 -15.15 -11.95
N LEU A 23 -11.42 -14.25 -12.77
CA LEU A 23 -12.05 -14.30 -14.09
C LEU A 23 -11.89 -12.93 -14.79
N SER A 24 -11.45 -12.95 -16.05
CA SER A 24 -11.71 -11.84 -16.98
C SER A 24 -13.14 -11.96 -17.49
N ALA A 25 -14.06 -11.17 -16.92
CA ALA A 25 -15.30 -10.80 -17.59
C ALA A 25 -15.40 -9.28 -17.55
N GLY A 26 -15.05 -8.65 -18.67
CA GLY A 26 -15.26 -7.24 -18.86
C GLY A 26 -16.75 -6.90 -18.79
N CYS A 27 -17.06 -5.84 -18.07
CA CYS A 27 -18.06 -4.85 -18.45
C CYS A 27 -17.73 -3.56 -17.70
N THR A 28 -17.16 -2.60 -18.42
CA THR A 28 -17.13 -1.19 -18.00
C THR A 28 -18.55 -0.72 -17.78
N GLN A 29 -18.94 -0.49 -16.53
CA GLN A 29 -20.16 0.25 -16.22
C GLN A 29 -19.79 1.57 -15.56
N SER A 30 -19.67 2.58 -16.42
CA SER A 30 -19.74 3.99 -16.05
C SER A 30 -20.96 4.21 -15.16
N SER A 31 -20.77 4.62 -13.90
CA SER A 31 -21.82 5.26 -13.12
C SER A 31 -21.30 5.86 -11.81
N THR A 32 -20.90 7.14 -11.88
CA THR A 32 -20.82 8.04 -10.72
C THR A 32 -22.17 8.23 -10.00
N THR A 33 -23.24 7.57 -10.44
CA THR A 33 -24.59 7.64 -9.88
C THR A 33 -25.06 6.34 -9.17
N GLN A 34 -24.42 5.18 -9.38
CA GLN A 34 -24.81 3.92 -8.70
C GLN A 34 -24.15 3.73 -7.31
N ALA A 35 -23.07 4.46 -7.02
CA ALA A 35 -22.24 4.23 -5.83
C ALA A 35 -22.97 4.48 -4.49
N LYS A 36 -23.95 5.40 -4.42
CA LYS A 36 -24.56 5.79 -3.14
C LYS A 36 -25.46 4.71 -2.50
N ASP A 37 -25.97 3.79 -3.31
CA ASP A 37 -26.91 2.75 -2.86
C ASP A 37 -26.27 1.37 -2.67
N ALA A 38 -24.96 1.24 -2.91
CA ALA A 38 -24.24 -0.03 -2.80
C ALA A 38 -24.42 -0.66 -1.41
N THR A 39 -24.76 -1.94 -1.33
CA THR A 39 -24.92 -2.69 -0.09
C THR A 39 -23.57 -2.96 0.59
N ILE A 40 -23.57 -3.27 1.89
CA ILE A 40 -22.34 -3.61 2.62
C ILE A 40 -21.57 -4.79 1.96
N PRO A 41 -22.22 -5.89 1.53
CA PRO A 41 -21.52 -6.95 0.80
C PRO A 41 -20.88 -6.49 -0.51
N GLU A 42 -21.55 -5.62 -1.28
CA GLU A 42 -20.98 -5.06 -2.52
C GLU A 42 -19.76 -4.18 -2.22
N LEU A 43 -19.81 -3.38 -1.15
CA LEU A 43 -18.68 -2.57 -0.71
C LEU A 43 -17.50 -3.43 -0.24
N LYS A 44 -17.76 -4.54 0.47
CA LYS A 44 -16.71 -5.53 0.82
C LYS A 44 -16.07 -6.13 -0.43
N ALA A 45 -16.86 -6.47 -1.44
CA ALA A 45 -16.34 -7.00 -2.71
C ALA A 45 -15.49 -5.96 -3.46
N LEU A 46 -15.90 -4.69 -3.48
CA LEU A 46 -15.13 -3.60 -4.07
C LEU A 46 -13.82 -3.36 -3.30
N ASN A 47 -13.85 -3.42 -1.96
CA ASN A 47 -12.66 -3.31 -1.14
C ASN A 47 -11.66 -4.43 -1.47
N ALA A 48 -12.12 -5.69 -1.53
CA ALA A 48 -11.27 -6.82 -1.93
C ALA A 48 -10.66 -6.66 -3.34
N LEU A 49 -11.39 -6.07 -4.30
CA LEU A 49 -10.83 -5.76 -5.63
C LEU A 49 -9.77 -4.66 -5.59
N ALA A 50 -9.95 -3.65 -4.74
CA ALA A 50 -8.96 -2.60 -4.54
C ALA A 50 -7.70 -3.16 -3.84
N GLU A 51 -7.87 -4.05 -2.87
CA GLU A 51 -6.78 -4.78 -2.22
C GLU A 51 -6.01 -5.67 -3.21
N ASP A 52 -6.71 -6.46 -4.02
CA ASP A 52 -6.09 -7.32 -5.03
C ASP A 52 -5.25 -6.50 -6.00
N ARG A 53 -5.76 -5.35 -6.46
CA ARG A 53 -4.99 -4.43 -7.29
C ARG A 53 -3.76 -3.89 -6.57
N LEU A 54 -3.90 -3.48 -5.31
CA LEU A 54 -2.81 -2.92 -4.51
C LEU A 54 -1.68 -3.95 -4.31
N PHE A 55 -2.03 -5.20 -4.01
CA PHE A 55 -1.07 -6.24 -3.67
C PHE A 55 -0.60 -7.09 -4.86
N SER A 56 -1.22 -6.94 -6.04
CA SER A 56 -0.75 -7.55 -7.29
C SER A 56 0.29 -6.70 -8.04
N ILE A 57 0.58 -5.49 -7.57
CA ILE A 57 1.61 -4.61 -8.16
C ILE A 57 2.95 -5.34 -8.20
N ASN A 58 3.51 -5.47 -9.41
CA ASN A 58 4.82 -6.08 -9.59
C ASN A 58 5.93 -5.02 -9.51
N TRP A 59 6.35 -4.74 -8.27
CA TRP A 59 7.39 -3.77 -7.93
C TRP A 59 8.74 -4.01 -8.62
N ASN A 60 9.00 -5.23 -9.10
CA ASN A 60 10.29 -5.62 -9.70
C ASN A 60 10.32 -5.48 -11.23
N ALA A 61 9.17 -5.56 -11.89
CA ALA A 61 9.09 -5.58 -13.36
C ALA A 61 8.46 -4.32 -13.95
N GLU A 62 7.70 -3.57 -13.15
CA GLU A 62 6.97 -2.41 -13.63
C GLU A 62 7.77 -1.12 -13.53
N HIS A 63 7.55 -0.24 -14.52
CA HIS A 63 8.08 1.11 -14.47
C HIS A 63 7.42 1.90 -13.31
N PRO A 64 8.16 2.74 -12.55
CA PRO A 64 7.62 3.52 -11.43
C PRO A 64 6.33 4.30 -11.76
N GLY A 65 6.21 4.83 -12.98
CA GLY A 65 4.98 5.51 -13.45
C GLY A 65 3.73 4.61 -13.50
N ASN A 66 3.89 3.32 -13.82
CA ASN A 66 2.78 2.36 -13.85
C ASN A 66 2.38 1.97 -12.42
N ILE A 67 3.36 1.76 -11.54
CA ILE A 67 3.14 1.51 -10.11
C ILE A 67 2.32 2.65 -9.50
N ARG A 68 2.75 3.92 -9.69
CA ARG A 68 2.00 5.09 -9.20
C ARG A 68 0.57 5.14 -9.73
N SER A 69 0.37 4.77 -10.99
CA SER A 69 -0.97 4.77 -11.60
C SER A 69 -1.89 3.71 -10.97
N GLN A 70 -1.37 2.51 -10.66
CA GLN A 70 -2.11 1.46 -9.97
C GLN A 70 -2.39 1.81 -8.50
N LEU A 71 -1.44 2.43 -7.83
CA LEU A 71 -1.60 2.97 -6.47
C LEU A 71 -2.72 4.03 -6.44
N LEU A 72 -2.70 5.02 -7.34
CA LEU A 72 -3.73 6.06 -7.44
C LEU A 72 -5.12 5.49 -7.77
N ALA A 73 -5.19 4.47 -8.63
CA ALA A 73 -6.44 3.79 -8.93
C ALA A 73 -7.01 3.09 -7.67
N SER A 74 -6.15 2.39 -6.92
CA SER A 74 -6.56 1.73 -5.66
C SER A 74 -6.96 2.76 -4.60
N GLU A 75 -6.22 3.87 -4.48
CA GLU A 75 -6.54 4.97 -3.56
C GLU A 75 -7.92 5.56 -3.86
N THR A 76 -8.22 5.76 -5.14
CA THR A 76 -9.51 6.27 -5.60
C THR A 76 -10.64 5.32 -5.21
N ASP A 77 -10.44 4.01 -5.36
CA ASP A 77 -11.44 3.02 -4.97
C ASP A 77 -11.69 3.04 -3.46
N PHE A 78 -10.65 3.03 -2.62
CA PHE A 78 -10.80 3.13 -1.16
C PHE A 78 -11.46 4.44 -0.72
N LYS A 79 -11.10 5.58 -1.32
CA LYS A 79 -11.77 6.87 -1.05
C LYS A 79 -13.25 6.83 -1.40
N ASN A 80 -13.60 6.28 -2.57
CA ASN A 80 -14.99 6.15 -2.98
C ASN A 80 -15.79 5.26 -2.02
N ILE A 81 -15.23 4.11 -1.60
CA ILE A 81 -15.86 3.21 -0.63
C ILE A 81 -16.07 3.94 0.71
N PHE A 82 -15.04 4.62 1.21
CA PHE A 82 -15.11 5.40 2.45
C PHE A 82 -16.21 6.47 2.40
N ASP A 83 -16.33 7.20 1.29
CA ASP A 83 -17.34 8.24 1.12
C ASP A 83 -18.77 7.67 1.10
N ILE A 84 -18.97 6.52 0.44
CA ILE A 84 -20.26 5.81 0.43
C ILE A 84 -20.61 5.36 1.85
N LEU A 85 -19.68 4.71 2.56
CA LEU A 85 -19.87 4.26 3.94
C LEU A 85 -20.16 5.42 4.88
N SER A 86 -19.50 6.56 4.69
CA SER A 86 -19.69 7.77 5.52
C SER A 86 -21.06 8.41 5.31
N ALA A 87 -21.69 8.20 4.16
CA ALA A 87 -23.03 8.69 3.85
C ALA A 87 -24.16 7.73 4.30
N LYS A 88 -23.83 6.48 4.66
CA LYS A 88 -24.83 5.48 5.06
C LYS A 88 -25.36 5.72 6.47
N SER A 89 -26.67 5.47 6.64
CA SER A 89 -27.33 5.41 7.95
C SER A 89 -27.55 3.95 8.34
N PRO A 90 -26.85 3.43 9.37
CA PRO A 90 -26.97 2.03 9.76
C PRO A 90 -28.38 1.73 10.31
N THR A 91 -28.89 0.54 10.00
CA THR A 91 -30.19 0.06 10.47
C THR A 91 -30.08 -0.87 11.69
N SER A 92 -28.86 -1.29 12.04
CA SER A 92 -28.56 -2.14 13.19
C SER A 92 -27.22 -1.77 13.82
N GLU A 93 -27.01 -2.17 15.07
CA GLU A 93 -25.73 -2.02 15.77
C GLU A 93 -24.59 -2.75 15.02
N TYR A 94 -24.84 -3.98 14.57
CA TYR A 94 -23.89 -4.76 13.78
C TYR A 94 -23.47 -4.04 12.49
N GLU A 95 -24.44 -3.45 11.77
CA GLU A 95 -24.15 -2.67 10.57
C GLU A 95 -23.33 -1.41 10.90
N SER A 96 -23.64 -0.74 12.03
CA SER A 96 -22.85 0.41 12.47
C SER A 96 -21.40 0.04 12.78
N TYR A 97 -21.16 -1.10 13.42
CA TYR A 97 -19.82 -1.64 13.70
C TYR A 97 -19.09 -2.08 12.43
N THR A 98 -19.81 -2.65 11.48
CA THR A 98 -19.28 -3.01 10.16
C THR A 98 -18.81 -1.76 9.40
N ILE A 99 -19.66 -0.73 9.32
CA ILE A 99 -19.32 0.55 8.68
C ILE A 99 -18.11 1.21 9.35
N TYR A 100 -18.08 1.24 10.68
CA TYR A 100 -16.94 1.77 11.44
C TYR A 100 -15.63 1.04 11.12
N THR A 101 -15.67 -0.30 11.10
CA THR A 101 -14.51 -1.14 10.84
C THR A 101 -14.01 -0.95 9.40
N MET A 102 -14.91 -1.03 8.41
CA MET A 102 -14.56 -0.83 7.00
C MET A 102 -13.95 0.54 6.75
N ARG A 103 -14.54 1.61 7.30
CA ARG A 103 -13.97 2.98 7.18
C ARG A 103 -12.57 3.08 7.78
N THR A 104 -12.31 2.37 8.87
CA THR A 104 -10.98 2.33 9.48
C THR A 104 -9.98 1.63 8.56
N ILE A 105 -10.39 0.48 7.98
CA ILE A 105 -9.60 -0.27 6.99
C ILE A 105 -9.31 0.59 5.75
N ASP A 106 -10.32 1.23 5.15
CA ASP A 106 -10.16 2.09 3.96
C ASP A 106 -9.17 3.23 4.24
N CYS A 107 -9.30 3.92 5.36
CA CYS A 107 -8.36 4.97 5.74
C CYS A 107 -6.95 4.43 5.97
N THR A 108 -6.81 3.25 6.58
CA THR A 108 -5.51 2.61 6.76
C THR A 108 -4.87 2.29 5.40
N TYR A 109 -5.63 1.79 4.43
CA TYR A 109 -5.12 1.57 3.07
C TYR A 109 -4.73 2.86 2.36
N ILE A 110 -5.48 3.95 2.51
CA ILE A 110 -5.12 5.25 1.95
C ILE A 110 -3.77 5.72 2.53
N ASP A 111 -3.58 5.61 3.85
CA ASP A 111 -2.32 5.94 4.52
C ASP A 111 -1.16 5.02 4.05
N MET A 112 -1.43 3.72 3.85
CA MET A 112 -0.46 2.77 3.28
C MET A 112 -0.10 3.08 1.82
N ILE A 113 -1.07 3.49 1.01
CA ILE A 113 -0.83 3.86 -0.39
C ILE A 113 0.05 5.11 -0.44
N ALA A 114 -0.15 6.09 0.43
CA ALA A 114 0.76 7.24 0.54
C ALA A 114 2.19 6.79 0.84
N ALA A 115 2.38 5.83 1.74
CA ALA A 115 3.69 5.24 2.01
C ALA A 115 4.28 4.51 0.78
N MET A 116 3.46 3.77 0.04
CA MET A 116 3.87 3.07 -1.19
C MET A 116 4.20 4.04 -2.34
N MET A 117 3.52 5.19 -2.43
CA MET A 117 3.86 6.23 -3.38
C MET A 117 5.27 6.78 -3.13
N ASP A 118 5.63 6.98 -1.87
CA ASP A 118 6.98 7.37 -1.48
C ASP A 118 8.00 6.25 -1.73
N LEU A 119 7.65 4.98 -1.48
CA LEU A 119 8.50 3.84 -1.89
C LEU A 119 8.73 3.80 -3.41
N THR A 120 7.77 4.27 -4.20
CA THR A 120 7.97 4.35 -5.65
C THR A 120 9.02 5.42 -6.01
N ASN A 121 9.13 6.49 -5.22
CA ASN A 121 10.23 7.45 -5.34
C ASN A 121 11.56 6.82 -4.92
N VAL A 122 11.60 6.01 -3.85
CA VAL A 122 12.79 5.25 -3.45
C VAL A 122 13.29 4.37 -4.59
N LEU A 123 12.40 3.61 -5.23
CA LEU A 123 12.72 2.75 -6.38
C LEU A 123 13.32 3.55 -7.54
N GLU A 124 12.72 4.69 -7.89
CA GLU A 124 13.21 5.55 -8.98
C GLU A 124 14.61 6.10 -8.68
N GLN A 125 14.84 6.55 -7.45
CA GLN A 125 16.16 7.04 -7.04
C GLN A 125 17.20 5.91 -6.98
N ASN A 126 16.81 4.71 -6.55
CA ASN A 126 17.72 3.56 -6.59
C ASN A 126 18.10 3.18 -8.03
N ASN A 127 17.15 3.17 -8.96
CA ASN A 127 17.43 2.94 -10.38
C ASN A 127 18.39 3.99 -10.97
N ASN A 128 18.22 5.27 -10.58
CA ASN A 128 19.14 6.34 -10.97
C ASN A 128 20.53 6.13 -10.38
N ALA A 129 20.63 5.75 -9.10
CA ALA A 129 21.89 5.42 -8.46
C ALA A 129 22.61 4.28 -9.21
N GLU A 130 21.90 3.20 -9.56
CA GLU A 130 22.47 2.10 -10.34
C GLU A 130 23.01 2.56 -11.70
N TYR A 131 22.29 3.43 -12.39
CA TYR A 131 22.74 4.04 -13.64
C TYR A 131 24.04 4.84 -13.44
N TYR A 132 24.10 5.72 -12.44
CA TYR A 132 25.30 6.53 -12.17
C TYR A 132 26.50 5.67 -11.71
N ALA A 133 26.25 4.61 -10.94
CA ALA A 133 27.28 3.63 -10.57
C ALA A 133 27.87 2.92 -11.79
N ALA A 134 27.05 2.60 -12.80
CA ALA A 134 27.51 2.02 -14.06
C ALA A 134 28.37 3.00 -14.88
N MET A 135 28.08 4.30 -14.76
CA MET A 135 28.84 5.39 -15.41
C MET A 135 30.05 5.86 -14.60
N TYR A 136 30.33 5.27 -13.43
CA TYR A 136 31.37 5.70 -12.49
C TYR A 136 31.22 7.18 -12.04
N ASP A 137 29.99 7.69 -12.03
CA ASP A 137 29.66 9.04 -11.56
C ASP A 137 29.29 9.00 -10.08
N SER A 138 30.31 9.08 -9.22
CA SER A 138 30.13 8.97 -7.77
C SER A 138 29.29 10.10 -7.17
N THR A 139 29.35 11.30 -7.74
CA THR A 139 28.63 12.47 -7.23
C THR A 139 27.13 12.31 -7.43
N ASN A 140 26.70 11.98 -8.65
CA ASN A 140 25.28 11.79 -8.93
C ASN A 140 24.74 10.51 -8.29
N TRP A 141 25.58 9.47 -8.16
CA TRP A 141 25.24 8.29 -7.36
C TRP A 141 24.89 8.66 -5.91
N GLU A 142 25.75 9.43 -5.23
CA GLU A 142 25.53 9.82 -3.83
C GLU A 142 24.26 10.67 -3.68
N VAL A 143 24.03 11.61 -4.60
CA VAL A 143 22.80 12.42 -4.62
C VAL A 143 21.55 11.55 -4.74
N SER A 144 21.57 10.56 -5.64
CA SER A 144 20.44 9.62 -5.78
C SER A 144 20.21 8.79 -4.53
N ILE A 145 21.25 8.28 -3.86
CA ILE A 145 21.08 7.53 -2.60
C ILE A 145 20.52 8.42 -1.48
N ARG A 146 20.98 9.68 -1.35
CA ARG A 146 20.42 10.63 -0.37
C ARG A 146 18.94 10.91 -0.65
N ASN A 147 18.57 11.14 -1.91
CA ASN A 147 17.16 11.35 -2.27
C ASN A 147 16.30 10.10 -2.01
N ALA A 148 16.86 8.90 -2.19
CA ALA A 148 16.19 7.65 -1.85
C ALA A 148 15.95 7.53 -0.32
N ASP A 149 16.95 7.90 0.49
CA ASP A 149 16.83 7.91 1.95
C ASP A 149 15.77 8.92 2.44
N ASP A 150 15.77 10.14 1.91
CA ASP A 150 14.76 11.15 2.24
C ASP A 150 13.33 10.68 1.89
N ALA A 151 13.16 10.06 0.71
CA ALA A 151 11.89 9.47 0.32
C ALA A 151 11.47 8.30 1.23
N LEU A 152 12.43 7.48 1.67
CA LEU A 152 12.17 6.37 2.58
C LEU A 152 11.74 6.86 3.97
N VAL A 153 12.31 7.97 4.47
CA VAL A 153 11.86 8.61 5.71
C VAL A 153 10.40 9.05 5.58
N SER A 154 10.02 9.67 4.45
CA SER A 154 8.62 10.03 4.18
C SER A 154 7.71 8.80 4.15
N ALA A 155 8.11 7.74 3.45
CA ALA A 155 7.36 6.48 3.38
C ALA A 155 7.10 5.88 4.78
N ARG A 156 8.13 5.87 5.65
CA ARG A 156 8.00 5.37 7.03
C ARG A 156 7.05 6.19 7.87
N ASN A 157 7.03 7.52 7.71
CA ASN A 157 6.11 8.39 8.43
C ASN A 157 4.65 8.16 8.01
N ASN A 158 4.41 7.96 6.71
CA ASN A 158 3.07 7.62 6.21
C ASN A 158 2.63 6.22 6.69
N LEU A 159 3.53 5.24 6.70
CA LEU A 159 3.24 3.90 7.21
C LEU A 159 2.94 3.90 8.72
N TYR A 160 3.64 4.74 9.50
CA TYR A 160 3.34 4.94 10.92
C TYR A 160 1.93 5.51 11.15
N SER A 161 1.45 6.38 10.25
CA SER A 161 0.08 6.91 10.32
C SER A 161 -0.95 5.79 10.11
N ALA A 162 -0.69 4.89 9.15
CA ALA A 162 -1.52 3.69 8.93
C ALA A 162 -1.52 2.76 10.16
N GLU A 163 -0.35 2.51 10.74
CA GLU A 163 -0.18 1.70 11.96
C GLU A 163 -0.95 2.29 13.13
N TYR A 164 -0.79 3.58 13.38
CA TYR A 164 -1.43 4.29 14.47
C TYR A 164 -2.96 4.20 14.37
N ARG A 165 -3.50 4.39 13.16
CA ARG A 165 -4.93 4.27 12.89
C ARG A 165 -5.46 2.88 13.19
N LEU A 166 -4.80 1.85 12.64
CA LEU A 166 -5.26 0.47 12.78
C LEU A 166 -5.07 -0.06 14.20
N SER A 167 -4.05 0.41 14.92
CA SER A 167 -3.83 0.09 16.33
C SER A 167 -4.83 0.80 17.25
N GLY A 168 -5.31 1.98 16.86
CA GLY A 168 -6.33 2.74 17.58
C GLY A 168 -7.77 2.26 17.38
N ILE A 169 -8.00 1.22 16.57
CA ILE A 169 -9.34 0.67 16.35
C ILE A 169 -9.91 0.11 17.66
N ASN A 170 -11.17 0.43 17.96
CA ASN A 170 -11.85 -0.15 19.12
C ASN A 170 -12.26 -1.59 18.81
N THR A 171 -11.50 -2.56 19.30
CA THR A 171 -11.72 -4.00 19.03
C THR A 171 -13.08 -4.51 19.49
N ASN A 172 -13.72 -3.86 20.48
CA ASN A 172 -15.08 -4.22 20.91
C ASN A 172 -16.15 -3.85 19.87
N MET A 173 -15.83 -2.93 18.95
CA MET A 173 -16.68 -2.49 17.85
C MET A 173 -16.31 -3.18 16.53
N VAL A 174 -15.41 -4.16 16.54
CA VAL A 174 -15.04 -4.92 15.35
C VAL A 174 -15.85 -6.22 15.32
N PRO A 175 -16.73 -6.40 14.32
CA PRO A 175 -17.45 -7.66 14.12
C PRO A 175 -16.51 -8.87 14.07
N LEU A 176 -16.93 -10.00 14.65
CA LEU A 176 -16.09 -11.21 14.75
C LEU A 176 -15.59 -11.70 13.39
N ASP A 177 -16.42 -11.58 12.34
CA ASP A 177 -16.09 -11.95 10.96
C ASP A 177 -15.03 -11.03 10.32
N MET A 178 -14.78 -9.85 10.88
CA MET A 178 -13.80 -8.87 10.37
C MET A 178 -12.51 -8.78 11.20
N GLN A 179 -12.44 -9.48 12.34
CA GLN A 179 -11.22 -9.47 13.17
C GLN A 179 -10.01 -10.07 12.46
N GLY A 180 -10.25 -11.04 11.56
CA GLY A 180 -9.24 -11.61 10.69
C GLY A 180 -8.64 -10.56 9.74
N GLU A 181 -9.50 -9.79 9.06
CA GLU A 181 -9.10 -8.71 8.13
C GLU A 181 -8.22 -7.67 8.85
N VAL A 182 -8.65 -7.21 10.03
CA VAL A 182 -7.87 -6.25 10.85
C VAL A 182 -6.51 -6.82 11.25
N THR A 183 -6.46 -8.10 11.63
CA THR A 183 -5.21 -8.76 12.03
C THR A 183 -4.27 -8.92 10.86
N GLU A 184 -4.78 -9.32 9.71
CA GLU A 184 -4.01 -9.46 8.47
C GLU A 184 -3.41 -8.13 8.05
N LEU A 185 -4.18 -7.05 8.10
CA LEU A 185 -3.68 -5.72 7.75
C LEU A 185 -2.57 -5.24 8.70
N LYS A 186 -2.66 -5.56 10.00
CA LYS A 186 -1.57 -5.31 10.97
C LYS A 186 -0.28 -6.04 10.56
N VAL A 187 -0.40 -7.32 10.22
CA VAL A 187 0.74 -8.13 9.77
C VAL A 187 1.38 -7.53 8.51
N ARG A 188 0.57 -7.06 7.55
CA ARG A 188 1.08 -6.41 6.33
C ARG A 188 1.83 -5.11 6.64
N ILE A 189 1.31 -4.28 7.55
CA ILE A 189 2.01 -3.07 8.01
C ILE A 189 3.34 -3.43 8.67
N ASP A 190 3.37 -4.43 9.55
CA ASP A 190 4.60 -4.87 10.21
C ASP A 190 5.64 -5.39 9.21
N GLN A 191 5.21 -6.16 8.20
CA GLN A 191 6.07 -6.61 7.11
C GLN A 191 6.67 -5.44 6.33
N MET A 192 5.85 -4.44 5.96
CA MET A 192 6.35 -3.24 5.29
C MET A 192 7.35 -2.45 6.16
N LYS A 193 7.11 -2.35 7.47
CA LYS A 193 8.04 -1.70 8.40
C LYS A 193 9.40 -2.40 8.42
N ILE A 194 9.41 -3.73 8.44
CA ILE A 194 10.66 -4.51 8.38
C ILE A 194 11.42 -4.19 7.11
N VAL A 195 10.75 -4.20 5.95
CA VAL A 195 11.37 -3.88 4.66
C VAL A 195 11.96 -2.46 4.67
N MET A 196 11.19 -1.48 5.13
CA MET A 196 11.64 -0.08 5.16
C MET A 196 12.80 0.15 6.14
N ASN A 197 12.83 -0.56 7.27
CA ASN A 197 13.94 -0.45 8.22
C ASN A 197 15.24 -1.05 7.64
N ASN A 198 15.14 -2.21 6.98
CA ASN A 198 16.30 -2.82 6.31
C ASN A 198 16.86 -1.89 5.22
N LEU A 199 15.98 -1.25 4.44
CA LEU A 199 16.38 -0.26 3.44
C LEU A 199 17.11 0.94 4.04
N ALA A 200 16.64 1.43 5.18
CA ALA A 200 17.27 2.56 5.86
C ALA A 200 18.68 2.21 6.36
N GLU A 201 18.88 1.00 6.87
CA GLU A 201 20.20 0.50 7.26
C GLU A 201 21.15 0.37 6.06
N GLU A 202 20.65 -0.06 4.91
CA GLU A 202 21.43 -0.14 3.67
C GLU A 202 21.86 1.24 3.17
N PHE A 203 20.96 2.22 3.13
CA PHE A 203 21.30 3.58 2.73
C PHE A 203 22.27 4.25 3.70
N ALA A 204 22.08 4.06 5.02
CA ALA A 204 23.02 4.53 6.02
C ALA A 204 24.43 3.96 5.82
N THR A 205 24.54 2.68 5.48
CA THR A 205 25.81 2.02 5.18
C THR A 205 26.43 2.50 3.86
N ALA A 206 25.61 2.81 2.86
CA ALA A 206 26.09 3.32 1.57
C ALA A 206 26.63 4.75 1.67
N LEU A 207 26.10 5.56 2.61
CA LEU A 207 26.46 6.97 2.79
C LEU A 207 27.56 7.22 3.84
N SER A 208 28.02 6.19 4.55
CA SER A 208 29.10 6.25 5.55
C SER A 208 30.48 6.04 4.95
#